data_AF-A0A935VTM4-F1
#
_entry.id   AF-A0A935VTM4-F1
#
_cell.length_a   1.000
_cell.length_b   1.000
_cell.length_c   1.000
_cell.angle_alpha   90.00
_cell.angle_beta   90.00
_cell.angle_gamma   90.00
#
_symmetry.space_group_name_H-M   'P 1'
#
loop_
_entity.id
_entity.type
_entity.pdbx_description
1 polymer ?
#
loop_
_entity_poly.entity_id
_entity_poly.type
_entity_poly.pdbx_seq_one_letter_code
_entity_poly.pdbx_strand_id
1 'polypeptide(L)'
;MNADLIAAARFDDLAVNYSDLLPGDRSARILDIGCGSGRFLEYLSGLGFAQLTGVDIDGRSIAGVREKLGIRAEVINDVAGFLNEESENMN
;
A
#
# COMPACT_ATOMS: atom_id res chain seq x y z
N MET A 1 -14.62 -0.50 19.52
CA MET A 1 -13.25 -0.02 19.25
C MET A 1 -13.14 0.28 17.77
N ASN A 2 -12.54 1.42 17.40
CA ASN A 2 -12.36 1.83 16.00
C ASN A 2 -11.25 0.97 15.34
N ALA A 3 -11.44 0.58 14.07
CA ALA A 3 -10.45 -0.18 13.29
C ALA A 3 -9.09 0.54 13.21
N ASP A 4 -9.12 1.87 13.11
CA ASP A 4 -7.92 2.72 13.12
C ASP A 4 -7.07 2.53 14.38
N LEU A 5 -7.72 2.37 15.54
CA LEU A 5 -7.04 2.20 16.82
C LEU A 5 -6.33 0.84 16.91
N ILE A 6 -6.91 -0.20 16.30
CA ILE A 6 -6.35 -1.55 16.26
C ILE A 6 -5.15 -1.59 15.30
N ALA A 7 -5.26 -0.95 14.14
CA ALA A 7 -4.16 -0.84 13.18
C ALA A 7 -2.99 -0.03 13.76
N ALA A 8 -3.27 1.12 14.36
CA ALA A 8 -2.24 1.96 14.98
C ALA A 8 -1.50 1.24 16.13
N ALA A 9 -2.20 0.42 16.92
CA ALA A 9 -1.58 -0.35 18.00
C ALA A 9 -0.72 -1.52 17.49
N ARG A 10 -1.05 -2.09 16.32
CA ARG A 10 -0.31 -3.21 15.72
C ARG A 10 0.93 -2.76 14.95
N PHE A 11 0.92 -1.53 14.43
CA PHE A 11 1.98 -0.94 13.61
C PHE A 11 2.47 0.36 14.24
N ASP A 12 2.91 0.29 15.50
CA ASP A 12 3.29 1.44 16.32
C ASP A 12 4.40 2.29 15.70
N ASP A 13 5.46 1.67 15.18
CA ASP A 13 6.53 2.33 14.45
C ASP A 13 6.03 3.06 13.19
N LEU A 14 5.11 2.46 12.43
CA LEU A 14 4.54 3.10 11.25
C LEU A 14 3.58 4.23 11.63
N ALA A 15 2.79 4.04 12.68
CA ALA A 15 1.91 5.07 13.21
C ALA A 15 2.69 6.30 13.67
N VAL A 16 3.77 6.10 14.44
CA VAL A 16 4.64 7.19 14.91
C VAL A 16 5.29 7.95 13.76
N ASN A 17 5.73 7.26 12.71
CA ASN A 17 6.51 7.89 11.64
C ASN A 17 5.65 8.48 10.51
N TYR A 18 4.47 7.92 10.23
CA TYR A 18 3.73 8.25 9.02
C TYR A 18 2.34 8.84 9.26
N SER A 19 1.70 8.64 10.41
CA SER A 19 0.28 9.01 10.60
C SER A 19 -0.03 10.48 10.27
N ASP A 20 0.84 11.40 10.66
CA ASP A 20 0.71 12.84 10.40
C ASP A 20 1.00 13.24 8.93
N LEU A 21 1.60 12.35 8.14
CA LEU A 21 1.93 12.56 6.74
C LEU A 21 0.89 11.95 5.79
N LEU A 22 -0.01 11.11 6.31
CA LEU A 22 -1.01 10.43 5.49
C LEU A 22 -2.14 11.38 5.07
N PRO A 23 -2.70 11.19 3.86
CA PRO A 23 -3.85 11.95 3.43
C PRO A 23 -5.07 11.70 4.34
N GLY A 24 -5.83 12.77 4.61
CA GLY A 24 -7.07 12.65 5.38
C GLY A 24 -8.17 11.87 4.64
N ASP A 25 -8.15 11.90 3.31
CA ASP A 25 -9.10 11.19 2.45
C ASP A 25 -8.73 9.71 2.31
N ARG A 26 -9.56 8.82 2.86
CA ARG A 26 -9.39 7.35 2.78
C ARG A 26 -9.65 6.76 1.40
N SER A 27 -10.21 7.55 0.49
CA SER A 27 -10.34 7.19 -0.92
C SER A 27 -9.11 7.59 -1.75
N ALA A 28 -8.09 8.24 -1.16
CA ALA A 28 -6.87 8.58 -1.87
C ALA A 28 -6.21 7.34 -2.48
N ARG A 29 -5.74 7.48 -3.72
CA ARG A 29 -4.97 6.44 -4.42
C ARG A 29 -3.54 6.46 -3.90
N ILE A 30 -3.08 5.34 -3.35
CA ILE A 30 -1.73 5.22 -2.78
C ILE A 30 -0.99 4.08 -3.48
N LEU A 31 0.18 4.40 -4.01
CA LEU A 31 1.12 3.46 -4.59
C LEU A 31 2.30 3.27 -3.62
N ASP A 32 2.59 2.03 -3.25
CA ASP A 32 3.77 1.64 -2.46
C ASP A 32 4.79 0.94 -3.36
N ILE A 33 5.92 1.61 -3.65
CA ILE A 33 6.98 1.14 -4.55
C ILE A 33 8.05 0.42 -3.74
N GLY A 34 8.32 -0.84 -4.07
CA GLY A 34 9.14 -1.71 -3.23
C GLY A 34 8.37 -2.18 -2.00
N CYS A 35 7.10 -2.57 -2.19
CA CYS A 35 6.20 -2.89 -1.08
C CYS A 35 6.60 -4.14 -0.29
N GLY A 36 7.51 -4.97 -0.83
CA GLY A 36 7.93 -6.23 -0.23
C GLY A 36 6.74 -7.10 0.14
N SER A 37 6.71 -7.59 1.37
CA SER A 37 5.61 -8.41 1.92
C SER A 37 4.34 -7.63 2.27
N GLY A 38 4.27 -6.34 1.93
CA GLY A 38 3.08 -5.50 2.07
C GLY A 38 2.79 -5.02 3.50
N ARG A 39 3.81 -4.91 4.35
CA ARG A 39 3.63 -4.44 5.75
C ARG A 39 3.00 -3.05 5.80
N PHE A 40 3.46 -2.13 4.96
CA PHE A 40 2.93 -0.77 4.91
C PHE A 40 1.52 -0.74 4.32
N LEU A 41 1.26 -1.50 3.25
CA LEU A 41 -0.08 -1.68 2.69
C LEU A 41 -1.08 -2.27 3.70
N GLU A 42 -0.65 -3.22 4.53
CA GLU A 42 -1.49 -3.78 5.60
C GLU A 42 -1.83 -2.72 6.66
N TYR A 43 -0.86 -1.89 7.03
CA TYR A 43 -1.08 -0.76 7.93
C TYR A 43 -2.09 0.24 7.33
N LEU A 44 -1.90 0.66 6.07
CA LEU A 44 -2.82 1.58 5.39
C LEU A 44 -4.23 0.99 5.23
N SER A 45 -4.33 -0.29 4.88
CA SER A 45 -5.61 -1.00 4.80
C SER A 45 -6.32 -1.02 6.16
N GLY A 46 -5.57 -1.25 7.24
CA GLY A 46 -6.08 -1.19 8.61
C GLY A 46 -6.59 0.20 9.04
N LEU A 47 -6.07 1.28 8.43
CA LEU A 47 -6.55 2.66 8.61
C LEU A 47 -7.74 3.01 7.70
N GLY A 48 -8.24 2.05 6.91
CA GLY A 48 -9.40 2.20 6.04
C GLY A 48 -9.10 2.79 4.64
N PHE A 49 -7.83 2.88 4.22
CA PHE A 49 -7.53 3.27 2.84
C PHE A 49 -8.02 2.21 1.86
N ALA A 50 -8.81 2.64 0.87
CA ALA A 50 -9.50 1.73 -0.04
C ALA A 50 -8.80 1.52 -1.39
N GLN A 51 -7.98 2.48 -1.83
CA GLN A 51 -7.34 2.46 -3.15
C GLN A 51 -5.83 2.29 -3.02
N LEU A 52 -5.42 1.08 -2.65
CA LEU A 52 -4.02 0.73 -2.42
C LEU A 52 -3.47 -0.10 -3.59
N THR A 53 -2.25 0.22 -4.01
CA THR A 53 -1.49 -0.56 -5.00
C THR A 53 -0.08 -0.81 -4.46
N GLY A 54 0.39 -2.05 -4.50
CA GLY A 54 1.77 -2.42 -4.20
C GLY A 54 2.56 -2.85 -5.42
N VAL A 55 3.81 -2.43 -5.57
CA VAL A 55 4.68 -2.95 -6.62
C VAL A 55 6.03 -3.37 -6.06
N ASP A 56 6.57 -4.47 -6.57
CA ASP A 56 7.87 -5.02 -6.17
C ASP A 56 8.44 -5.88 -7.31
N ILE A 57 9.75 -6.18 -7.27
CA ILE A 57 10.39 -7.07 -8.23
C ILE A 57 10.29 -8.55 -7.80
N ASP A 58 10.16 -8.83 -6.50
CA ASP A 58 10.04 -10.18 -5.99
C ASP A 58 8.61 -10.72 -6.12
N GLY A 59 8.40 -11.57 -7.13
CA GLY A 59 7.11 -12.19 -7.38
C GLY A 59 6.56 -13.02 -6.22
N ARG A 60 7.41 -13.56 -5.33
CA ARG A 60 6.95 -14.30 -4.15
C ARG A 60 6.30 -13.36 -3.13
N SER A 61 6.92 -12.22 -2.88
CA SER A 61 6.38 -11.18 -2.02
C SER A 61 5.03 -10.68 -2.54
N ILE A 62 4.93 -10.38 -3.84
CA ILE A 62 3.67 -9.94 -4.46
C ILE A 62 2.56 -10.99 -4.39
N ALA A 63 2.88 -12.27 -4.60
CA ALA A 63 1.90 -13.34 -4.43
C ALA A 63 1.35 -13.38 -2.99
N GLY A 64 2.23 -13.27 -1.98
CA GLY A 64 1.83 -13.23 -0.58
C GLY A 64 0.99 -11.99 -0.23
N VAL A 65 1.30 -10.82 -0.81
CA VAL A 65 0.50 -9.60 -0.62
C VAL A 65 -0.92 -9.78 -1.15
N ARG A 66 -1.06 -10.30 -2.38
CA ARG A 66 -2.37 -10.55 -3.00
C ARG A 66 -3.20 -11.53 -2.18
N GLU A 67 -2.59 -12.64 -1.75
CA GLU A 67 -3.26 -13.67 -0.96
C GLU A 67 -3.69 -13.14 0.41
N LYS A 68 -2.80 -12.41 1.11
CA LYS A 68 -3.02 -11.95 2.48
C LYS A 68 -3.99 -10.77 2.56
N LEU A 69 -3.87 -9.81 1.64
CA LEU A 69 -4.55 -8.51 1.76
C LEU A 69 -5.70 -8.33 0.75
N GLY A 70 -5.74 -9.09 -0.34
CA GLY A 70 -6.75 -8.91 -1.39
C GLY A 70 -6.64 -7.56 -2.12
N ILE A 71 -5.46 -6.94 -2.10
CA ILE A 71 -5.17 -5.62 -2.69
C ILE A 71 -4.50 -5.79 -4.06
N ARG A 72 -4.66 -4.80 -4.96
CA ARG A 72 -3.90 -4.71 -6.21
C ARG A 72 -2.41 -4.71 -5.88
N ALA A 73 -1.67 -5.72 -6.32
CA ALA A 73 -0.23 -5.74 -6.20
C ALA A 73 0.37 -6.31 -7.48
N GLU A 74 1.52 -5.82 -7.94
CA GLU A 74 2.09 -6.16 -9.24
C GLU A 74 3.60 -6.37 -9.19
N VAL A 75 4.07 -7.32 -10.02
CA VAL A 75 5.50 -7.56 -10.18
C VAL A 75 5.99 -6.65 -11.29
N ILE A 76 6.94 -5.76 -10.99
CA ILE A 76 7.51 -4.84 -11.96
C ILE A 76 9.04 -4.95 -12.01
N ASN A 77 9.61 -4.76 -13.19
CA ASN A 77 11.07 -4.71 -13.39
C ASN A 77 11.57 -3.31 -13.77
N ASP A 78 10.65 -2.39 -14.09
CA ASP A 78 10.93 -1.01 -14.46
C ASP A 78 9.90 -0.08 -13.80
N VAL A 79 10.35 0.66 -12.80
CA VAL A 79 9.51 1.63 -12.08
C VAL A 79 9.14 2.81 -12.98
N ALA A 80 10.04 3.26 -13.85
CA ALA A 80 9.78 4.41 -14.70
C ALA A 80 8.73 4.06 -15.76
N GLY A 81 8.85 2.90 -16.41
CA GLY A 81 7.84 2.37 -17.32
C GLY A 81 6.47 2.25 -16.66
N PHE A 82 6.41 1.62 -15.48
CA PHE A 82 5.17 1.48 -14.73
C PHE A 82 4.50 2.82 -14.42
N LEU A 83 5.27 3.83 -13.96
CA LEU A 83 4.72 5.14 -13.63
C LEU A 83 4.21 5.91 -14.85
N ASN A 84 4.86 5.75 -16.02
CA ASN A 84 4.38 6.36 -17.26
C ASN A 84 3.02 5.77 -17.67
N GLU A 85 2.88 4.44 -17.64
CA GLU A 85 1.63 3.74 -17.97
C GLU A 85 0.49 4.13 -17.02
N GLU A 86 0.75 4.19 -15.70
CA GLU A 86 -0.26 4.62 -14.73
C GLU A 86 -0.66 6.09 -14.91
N SER A 87 0.27 6.95 -15.34
CA SER A 87 -0.01 8.36 -15.63
C SER A 87 -0.87 8.53 -16.88
N GLU A 88 -0.68 7.68 -17.90
CA GLU A 88 -1.53 7.66 -19.10
C GLU A 88 -2.95 7.17 -18.78
N ASN A 89 -3.08 6.14 -17.94
CA ASN A 89 -4.37 5.61 -17.48
C ASN A 89 -5.17 6.59 -16.59
N MET A 90 -4.55 7.69 -16.17
CA MET A 90 -5.18 8.75 -15.37
C MET A 90 -5.82 9.88 -16.19
N ASN A 91 -5.58 9.91 -17.51
CA ASN A 91 -6.06 10.96 -18.43
C ASN A 91 -7.32 10.55 -19.21
#